data_AF-A0A0A0KNC7-F1
#
_entry.id   AF-A0A0A0KNC7-F1
#
_cell.length_a   1.000
_cell.length_b   1.000
_cell.length_c   1.000
_cell.angle_alpha   90.00
_cell.angle_beta   90.00
_cell.angle_gamma   90.00
#
_symmetry.space_group_name_H-M   'P 1'
#
loop_
_entity.id
_entity.type
_entity.pdbx_description
1 polymer ?
#
loop_
_entity_poly.entity_id
_entity_poly.type
_entity_poly.pdbx_seq_one_letter_code
_entity_poly.pdbx_strand_id
1 'polypeptide(L)'
;MRHGGSRRKRSSSFVRYLVLLCAVGAAICFLMLNVLMRMEASSDQYGNGERFEEPPAQTTGMEGRRSSCAMVEQMGDPFKDGVRKESLRVRTIIQNHFYLNGASRVRQLPPEQFCKHGFVMGKSSEAGFGNEMYKILTAGALSIMLNRSLIIGQTRGKFPFGDYISYSDISFTLKEIKHLWRLNGCVKKFNRRLIMRIDDFEKPAQTNVLCSNWKEWEHPIIWFQGTTDAVAAQFFLKNIHPTMRAAASNLFGWPEVLESRPNVFGELMRVLISPSKNVEEAVFSVLKSGADPDISLHMRMLMNRSVRGLQAAVQCIRKAMLNLTGLSKPRLVLVSDTPNFVKSIVPILDEFAEVIHFDYEHFRGNISGTDDEFHKLDFRVKDWGPSPRWVAFVDFFLASRAKHAVISGAHRRVGTTYAQLIAALAAANNLDNLGNKSTGSDFLFLSSFQSNLLREGLKNQIGWGHIWNRFAGPLSCPSQPNQCAVTPLLPPAWWDGLWQSPIPRDVKRMENYGVHLTSFGTVDEDSLRSFCNAKKNVLRTIPFIL
;
A
#
# COMPACT_ATOMS: atom_id res chain seq x y z
N MET A 1 -0.94 -69.04 -27.68
CA MET A 1 -1.24 -69.60 -26.35
C MET A 1 -0.43 -68.87 -25.28
N ARG A 2 -1.10 -68.49 -24.17
CA ARG A 2 -0.61 -68.14 -22.80
C ARG A 2 0.38 -66.97 -22.67
N HIS A 3 -0.02 -65.75 -22.29
CA HIS A 3 -0.43 -65.26 -20.96
C HIS A 3 0.55 -65.58 -19.81
N GLY A 4 1.27 -64.54 -19.39
CA GLY A 4 2.20 -64.51 -18.26
C GLY A 4 1.48 -64.29 -16.92
N GLY A 5 2.04 -64.93 -15.89
CA GLY A 5 1.44 -65.10 -14.57
C GLY A 5 1.49 -63.90 -13.63
N SER A 6 0.48 -63.88 -12.76
CA SER A 6 0.27 -62.97 -11.64
C SER A 6 1.27 -63.20 -10.49
N ARG A 7 1.88 -62.11 -9.98
CA ARG A 7 2.58 -62.08 -8.69
C ARG A 7 1.79 -61.24 -7.68
N ARG A 8 1.19 -61.92 -6.69
CA ARG A 8 0.62 -61.35 -5.45
C ARG A 8 1.70 -60.53 -4.69
N LYS A 9 1.44 -59.25 -4.43
CA LYS A 9 2.22 -58.43 -3.49
C LYS A 9 1.65 -58.53 -2.07
N ARG A 10 2.50 -58.92 -1.11
CA ARG A 10 2.26 -58.87 0.34
C ARG A 10 2.03 -57.42 0.77
N SER A 11 0.93 -57.16 1.47
CA SER A 11 0.64 -55.90 2.16
C SER A 11 1.58 -55.77 3.36
N SER A 12 2.38 -54.70 3.40
CA SER A 12 3.31 -54.39 4.49
C SER A 12 2.54 -53.95 5.74
N SER A 13 2.79 -54.61 6.87
CA SER A 13 2.24 -54.30 8.20
C SER A 13 2.44 -52.84 8.64
N PHE A 14 3.38 -52.12 8.02
CA PHE A 14 3.65 -50.71 8.27
C PHE A 14 2.47 -49.80 7.87
N VAL A 15 1.76 -50.12 6.78
CA VAL A 15 0.63 -49.31 6.30
C VAL A 15 -0.57 -49.43 7.25
N ARG A 16 -0.77 -50.60 7.87
CA ARG A 16 -1.84 -50.79 8.86
C ARG A 16 -1.59 -50.01 10.15
N TYR A 17 -0.32 -49.91 10.58
CA TYR A 17 0.07 -49.13 11.75
C TYR A 17 -0.14 -47.62 11.54
N LEU A 18 0.18 -47.11 10.34
CA LEU A 18 0.00 -45.69 10.02
C LEU A 18 -1.48 -45.28 10.01
N VAL A 19 -2.36 -46.14 9.48
CA VAL A 19 -3.81 -45.88 9.45
C VAL A 19 -4.41 -45.89 10.86
N LEU A 20 -3.96 -46.81 11.73
CA LEU A 20 -4.38 -46.85 13.14
C LEU A 20 -3.96 -45.59 13.91
N LEU A 21 -2.73 -45.11 13.71
CA LEU A 21 -2.24 -43.87 14.34
C LEU A 21 -3.04 -42.64 13.88
N CYS A 22 -3.37 -42.54 12.59
CA CYS A 22 -4.20 -41.44 12.08
C CYS A 22 -5.63 -41.47 12.65
N ALA A 23 -6.22 -42.66 12.81
CA ALA A 23 -7.56 -42.80 13.38
C ALA A 23 -7.62 -42.40 14.87
N VAL A 24 -6.61 -42.79 15.66
CA VAL A 24 -6.52 -42.41 17.08
C VAL A 24 -6.29 -40.90 17.23
N GLY A 25 -5.44 -40.29 16.40
CA GLY A 25 -5.21 -38.84 16.41
C GLY A 25 -6.48 -38.04 16.08
N ALA A 26 -7.28 -38.50 15.12
CA ALA A 26 -8.55 -37.86 14.77
C ALA A 26 -9.59 -37.94 15.91
N ALA A 27 -9.66 -39.08 16.62
CA ALA A 27 -10.56 -39.26 17.75
C ALA A 27 -10.21 -38.34 18.93
N ILE A 28 -8.92 -38.17 19.23
CA ILE A 28 -8.45 -37.26 20.30
C ILE A 28 -8.75 -35.80 19.96
N CYS A 29 -8.54 -35.38 18.70
CA CYS A 29 -8.90 -34.04 18.24
C CYS A 29 -10.41 -33.76 18.38
N PHE A 30 -11.27 -34.72 18.06
CA PHE A 30 -12.72 -34.59 18.22
C PHE A 30 -13.16 -34.50 19.69
N LEU A 31 -12.49 -35.23 20.58
CA LEU A 31 -12.73 -35.15 22.02
C LEU A 31 -12.33 -33.79 22.61
N MET A 32 -11.18 -33.25 22.21
CA MET A 32 -10.72 -31.92 22.64
C MET A 32 -11.63 -30.80 22.12
N LEU A 33 -12.14 -30.92 20.89
CA LEU A 33 -13.09 -29.93 20.34
C LEU A 33 -14.42 -29.90 21.12
N ASN A 34 -14.92 -31.07 21.52
CA ASN A 34 -16.17 -31.17 22.30
C ASN A 34 -16.02 -30.64 23.75
N VAL A 35 -14.82 -30.73 24.34
CA VAL A 35 -14.56 -30.15 25.66
C VAL A 35 -14.48 -28.63 25.59
N LEU A 36 -13.85 -28.07 24.55
CA LEU A 36 -13.77 -26.62 24.34
C LEU A 36 -15.15 -25.99 24.12
N MET A 37 -16.01 -26.63 23.29
CA MET A 37 -17.36 -26.14 23.02
C MET A 37 -18.29 -26.25 24.25
N ARG A 38 -17.94 -27.03 25.28
CA ARG A 38 -18.70 -27.12 26.53
C ARG A 38 -18.30 -26.07 27.57
N MET A 39 -17.12 -25.47 27.46
CA MET A 39 -16.67 -24.42 28.39
C MET A 39 -17.15 -23.01 27.97
N GLU A 40 -17.47 -22.78 26.70
CA GLU A 40 -18.01 -21.50 26.21
C GLU A 40 -19.50 -21.27 26.52
N ALA A 41 -20.22 -22.27 27.03
CA ALA A 41 -21.66 -22.17 27.33
C ALA A 41 -22.01 -21.77 28.77
N SER A 42 -21.02 -21.38 29.59
CA SER A 42 -21.21 -21.14 31.03
C SER A 42 -20.40 -19.93 31.54
N SER A 43 -20.69 -18.73 31.04
CA SER A 43 -20.37 -17.50 31.79
C SER A 43 -21.16 -16.29 31.27
N ASP A 44 -22.41 -16.18 31.71
CA ASP A 44 -23.17 -14.91 31.75
C ASP A 44 -23.76 -14.78 33.15
N GLN A 45 -23.24 -13.88 34.00
CA GLN A 45 -24.05 -13.06 34.92
C GLN A 45 -23.24 -12.14 35.88
N TYR A 46 -23.82 -10.94 36.10
CA TYR A 46 -23.53 -9.88 37.11
C TYR A 46 -22.35 -8.92 36.82
N GLY A 47 -22.47 -7.59 36.93
CA GLY A 47 -23.51 -6.76 37.57
C GLY A 47 -23.44 -5.27 37.20
N ASN A 48 -24.49 -4.57 37.65
CA ASN A 48 -24.87 -3.18 37.40
C ASN A 48 -24.06 -2.20 38.27
N GLY A 49 -23.71 -1.01 37.75
CA GLY A 49 -23.01 0.04 38.53
C GLY A 49 -22.97 1.42 37.84
N GLU A 50 -23.83 2.30 38.34
CA GLU A 50 -23.96 3.78 38.29
C GLU A 50 -23.17 4.67 37.31
N ARG A 51 -23.94 5.62 36.74
CA ARG A 51 -23.58 6.70 35.80
C ARG A 51 -23.08 7.94 36.57
N PHE A 52 -21.96 8.50 36.14
CA PHE A 52 -21.60 9.90 36.38
C PHE A 52 -21.68 10.68 35.06
N GLU A 53 -22.39 11.81 35.06
CA GLU A 53 -22.59 12.71 33.91
C GLU A 53 -21.41 13.68 33.76
N GLU A 54 -20.88 13.80 32.53
CA GLU A 54 -20.06 14.92 32.05
C GLU A 54 -20.72 15.55 30.81
N PRO A 55 -20.52 16.87 30.56
CA PRO A 55 -21.44 17.71 29.79
C PRO A 55 -21.34 17.54 28.25
N PRO A 56 -22.36 17.95 27.48
CA PRO A 56 -22.55 17.47 26.12
C PRO A 56 -21.62 18.17 25.10
N ALA A 57 -20.96 17.35 24.29
CA ALA A 57 -20.42 17.79 23.01
C ALA A 57 -21.57 18.13 22.06
N GLN A 58 -21.57 19.36 21.56
CA GLN A 58 -22.55 19.87 20.59
C GLN A 58 -22.58 18.96 19.35
N THR A 59 -23.66 18.20 19.21
CA THR A 59 -23.94 17.37 18.06
C THR A 59 -24.86 18.18 17.13
N THR A 60 -24.31 18.69 16.03
CA THR A 60 -25.13 19.19 14.94
C THR A 60 -25.86 18.03 14.28
N GLY A 61 -27.19 18.14 14.28
CA GLY A 61 -28.19 17.15 13.90
C GLY A 61 -27.90 16.31 12.65
N MET A 62 -28.00 15.00 12.83
CA MET A 62 -28.45 14.09 11.80
C MET A 62 -29.15 12.89 12.46
N GLU A 63 -30.33 13.14 13.04
CA GLU A 63 -31.26 12.09 13.48
C GLU A 63 -31.98 11.51 12.25
N GLY A 64 -31.28 10.62 11.56
CA GLY A 64 -31.89 9.61 10.69
C GLY A 64 -31.43 8.25 11.20
N ARG A 65 -32.37 7.29 11.37
CA ARG A 65 -32.10 5.88 11.74
C ARG A 65 -30.73 5.42 11.23
N ARG A 66 -29.70 5.36 12.09
CA ARG A 66 -28.40 4.80 11.72
C ARG A 66 -28.65 3.34 11.33
N SER A 67 -28.50 3.01 10.05
CA SER A 67 -28.45 1.61 9.63
C SER A 67 -27.30 0.92 10.37
N SER A 68 -27.51 -0.32 10.80
CA SER A 68 -26.50 -1.09 11.53
C SER A 68 -25.26 -1.44 10.69
N CYS A 69 -25.35 -1.24 9.37
CA CYS A 69 -24.27 -1.46 8.41
C CYS A 69 -24.28 -0.36 7.33
N ALA A 70 -23.16 -0.22 6.61
CA ALA A 70 -23.02 0.67 5.46
C ALA A 70 -22.57 -0.10 4.20
N MET A 71 -22.97 0.39 3.02
CA MET A 71 -22.43 -0.05 1.74
C MET A 71 -21.04 0.55 1.50
N VAL A 72 -20.20 -0.09 0.68
CA VAL A 72 -18.85 0.42 0.39
C VAL A 72 -18.85 1.80 -0.25
N GLU A 73 -19.89 2.18 -1.00
CA GLU A 73 -20.05 3.54 -1.51
C GLU A 73 -20.28 4.55 -0.39
N GLN A 74 -21.08 4.22 0.62
CA GLN A 74 -21.30 5.07 1.79
C GLN A 74 -20.03 5.19 2.64
N MET A 75 -19.24 4.12 2.72
CA MET A 75 -17.93 4.13 3.41
C MET A 75 -16.88 4.94 2.65
N GLY A 76 -17.00 5.00 1.31
CA GLY A 76 -16.09 5.76 0.45
C GLY A 76 -16.44 7.24 0.30
N ASP A 77 -17.70 7.62 0.55
CA ASP A 77 -18.23 8.97 0.35
C ASP A 77 -17.41 10.08 1.04
N PRO A 78 -16.94 9.92 2.29
CA PRO A 78 -16.16 10.95 2.98
C PRO A 78 -14.80 11.27 2.35
N PHE A 79 -14.30 10.46 1.40
CA PHE A 79 -13.00 10.68 0.76
C PHE A 79 -13.05 11.54 -0.51
N LYS A 80 -14.22 12.08 -0.85
CA LYS A 80 -14.40 12.93 -2.04
C LYS A 80 -13.74 14.29 -1.90
N ASP A 81 -13.72 14.84 -0.69
CA ASP A 81 -13.38 16.24 -0.44
C ASP A 81 -11.99 16.41 0.22
N GLY A 82 -11.44 17.62 0.14
CA GLY A 82 -10.24 18.04 0.89
C GLY A 82 -8.88 17.56 0.38
N VAL A 83 -8.84 16.42 -0.33
CA VAL A 83 -7.60 15.78 -0.81
C VAL A 83 -6.73 16.75 -1.62
N ARG A 84 -7.31 17.59 -2.48
CA ARG A 84 -6.58 18.54 -3.32
C ARG A 84 -5.78 19.56 -2.50
N LYS A 85 -6.43 20.21 -1.54
CA LYS A 85 -5.83 21.25 -0.69
C LYS A 85 -4.69 20.67 0.14
N GLU A 86 -4.93 19.53 0.77
CA GLU A 86 -3.95 18.87 1.62
C GLU A 86 -2.77 18.31 0.81
N SER A 87 -3.01 17.84 -0.40
CA SER A 87 -1.94 17.41 -1.31
C SER A 87 -1.03 18.57 -1.73
N LEU A 88 -1.57 19.77 -1.98
CA LEU A 88 -0.77 20.98 -2.24
C LEU A 88 0.09 21.36 -1.02
N ARG A 89 -0.49 21.30 0.18
CA ARG A 89 0.25 21.54 1.43
C ARG A 89 1.42 20.57 1.59
N VAL A 90 1.18 19.27 1.39
CA VAL A 90 2.21 18.24 1.48
C VAL A 90 3.25 18.38 0.38
N ARG A 91 2.87 18.77 -0.84
CA ARG A 91 3.81 19.09 -1.91
C ARG A 91 4.83 20.15 -1.47
N THR A 92 4.38 21.24 -0.85
CA THR A 92 5.27 22.27 -0.33
C THR A 92 6.19 21.72 0.77
N ILE A 93 5.68 20.89 1.68
CA ILE A 93 6.49 20.23 2.73
C ILE A 93 7.60 19.36 2.10
N ILE A 94 7.25 18.55 1.10
CA ILE A 94 8.19 17.66 0.39
C ILE A 94 9.27 18.48 -0.32
N GLN A 95 8.88 19.53 -1.04
CA GLN A 95 9.81 20.41 -1.76
C GLN A 95 10.79 21.10 -0.81
N ASN A 96 10.27 21.70 0.28
CA ASN A 96 11.10 22.36 1.28
C ASN A 96 12.05 21.37 1.97
N HIS A 97 11.56 20.15 2.27
CA HIS A 97 12.39 19.12 2.87
C HIS A 97 13.57 18.74 1.97
N PHE A 98 13.33 18.45 0.69
CA PHE A 98 14.41 18.06 -0.23
C PHE A 98 15.28 19.22 -0.67
N TYR A 99 14.79 20.47 -0.59
CA TYR A 99 15.66 21.64 -0.73
C TYR A 99 16.71 21.72 0.39
N LEU A 100 16.29 21.48 1.64
CA LEU A 100 17.18 21.59 2.81
C LEU A 100 18.01 20.34 3.08
N ASN A 101 17.41 19.15 2.91
CA ASN A 101 17.99 17.85 3.26
C ASN A 101 18.31 17.00 2.03
N GLY A 102 18.12 17.52 0.82
CA GLY A 102 18.50 16.83 -0.40
C GLY A 102 20.01 16.71 -0.56
N ALA A 103 20.43 15.74 -1.36
CA ALA A 103 21.83 15.40 -1.48
C ALA A 103 22.71 16.56 -1.99
N SER A 104 22.20 17.37 -2.91
CA SER A 104 22.90 18.56 -3.41
C SER A 104 23.34 19.52 -2.29
N ARG A 105 22.44 19.84 -1.35
CA ARG A 105 22.73 20.74 -0.22
C ARG A 105 23.62 20.07 0.82
N VAL A 106 23.29 18.82 1.19
CA VAL A 106 23.96 18.11 2.29
C VAL A 106 25.41 17.75 1.95
N ARG A 107 25.73 17.50 0.67
CA ARG A 107 27.12 17.32 0.18
C ARG A 107 28.03 18.52 0.49
N GLN A 108 27.45 19.71 0.56
CA GLN A 108 28.19 20.97 0.74
C GLN A 108 28.30 21.41 2.20
N LEU A 109 27.76 20.63 3.15
CA LEU A 109 27.84 20.96 4.56
C LEU A 109 29.30 20.91 5.05
N PRO A 110 29.69 21.80 5.98
CA PRO A 110 30.96 21.68 6.68
C PRO A 110 31.09 20.31 7.37
N PRO A 111 32.32 19.77 7.51
CA PRO A 111 32.53 18.42 8.03
C PRO A 111 31.81 18.13 9.35
N GLU A 112 31.84 19.06 10.31
CA GLU A 112 31.17 18.89 11.59
C GLU A 112 29.64 18.73 11.43
N GLN A 113 29.02 19.57 10.59
CA GLN A 113 27.59 19.53 10.34
C GLN A 113 27.20 18.27 9.56
N PHE A 114 27.97 17.90 8.55
CA PHE A 114 27.76 16.66 7.80
C PHE A 114 27.80 15.43 8.71
N CYS A 115 28.79 15.34 9.60
CA CYS A 115 28.94 14.19 10.50
C CYS A 115 27.85 14.09 11.58
N LYS A 116 27.18 15.20 11.90
CA LYS A 116 26.00 15.25 12.78
C LYS A 116 24.70 14.95 12.01
N HIS A 117 24.71 15.03 10.69
CA HIS A 117 23.52 14.85 9.85
C HIS A 117 23.01 13.40 9.85
N GLY A 118 21.69 13.25 9.85
CA GLY A 118 21.02 11.96 9.87
C GLY A 118 20.46 11.54 8.51
N PHE A 119 20.33 10.24 8.33
CA PHE A 119 19.87 9.63 7.08
C PHE A 119 18.79 8.57 7.34
N VAL A 120 17.90 8.38 6.37
CA VAL A 120 16.90 7.30 6.36
C VAL A 120 17.10 6.49 5.09
N MET A 121 17.18 5.17 5.23
CA MET A 121 17.42 4.25 4.13
C MET A 121 16.12 3.58 3.68
N GLY A 122 15.79 3.74 2.39
CA GLY A 122 14.81 2.93 1.69
C GLY A 122 15.52 1.84 0.90
N LYS A 123 15.14 0.59 1.12
CA LYS A 123 15.67 -0.54 0.34
C LYS A 123 14.53 -1.43 -0.13
N SER A 124 14.56 -1.73 -1.42
CA SER A 124 13.62 -2.59 -2.10
C SER A 124 14.33 -3.87 -2.59
N SER A 125 13.60 -4.97 -2.55
CA SER A 125 13.89 -6.15 -3.35
C SER A 125 13.15 -6.01 -4.68
N GLU A 126 13.76 -6.40 -5.80
CA GLU A 126 13.06 -6.34 -7.08
C GLU A 126 12.09 -7.52 -7.25
N ALA A 127 11.10 -7.65 -6.35
CA ALA A 127 9.97 -8.56 -6.48
C ALA A 127 8.80 -7.85 -7.20
N GLY A 128 7.72 -7.48 -6.49
CA GLY A 128 6.56 -6.79 -7.06
C GLY A 128 6.68 -5.27 -6.96
N PHE A 129 6.54 -4.55 -8.08
CA PHE A 129 6.75 -3.10 -8.13
C PHE A 129 5.96 -2.33 -7.05
N GLY A 130 4.67 -2.60 -6.92
CA GLY A 130 3.79 -1.90 -5.97
C GLY A 130 4.30 -1.95 -4.52
N ASN A 131 4.46 -3.15 -3.95
CA ASN A 131 4.88 -3.30 -2.56
C ASN A 131 6.30 -2.79 -2.29
N GLU A 132 7.17 -2.93 -3.28
CA GLU A 132 8.58 -2.60 -3.16
C GLU A 132 8.83 -1.09 -3.30
N MET A 133 8.05 -0.42 -4.14
CA MET A 133 8.07 1.04 -4.21
C MET A 133 7.61 1.66 -2.89
N TYR A 134 6.62 1.09 -2.20
CA TYR A 134 6.23 1.54 -0.86
C TYR A 134 7.37 1.52 0.17
N LYS A 135 8.35 0.61 0.06
CA LYS A 135 9.53 0.62 0.95
C LYS A 135 10.39 1.87 0.74
N ILE A 136 10.54 2.30 -0.51
CA ILE A 136 11.27 3.53 -0.87
C ILE A 136 10.47 4.76 -0.45
N LEU A 137 9.17 4.78 -0.75
CA LEU A 137 8.31 5.92 -0.43
C LEU A 137 8.10 6.08 1.08
N THR A 138 8.01 4.99 1.84
CA THR A 138 7.96 5.03 3.31
C THR A 138 9.25 5.61 3.89
N ALA A 139 10.41 5.26 3.32
CA ALA A 139 11.67 5.88 3.72
C ALA A 139 11.72 7.38 3.39
N GLY A 140 11.18 7.81 2.24
CA GLY A 140 11.03 9.23 1.89
C GLY A 140 10.10 9.97 2.86
N ALA A 141 8.96 9.39 3.21
CA ALA A 141 8.05 9.97 4.21
C ALA A 141 8.73 10.08 5.59
N LEU A 142 9.44 9.04 6.00
CA LEU A 142 10.17 9.03 7.26
C LEU A 142 11.35 10.03 7.26
N SER A 143 12.02 10.24 6.12
CA SER A 143 13.08 11.25 6.00
C SER A 143 12.53 12.65 6.28
N ILE A 144 11.33 12.95 5.78
CA ILE A 144 10.61 14.20 6.05
C ILE A 144 10.26 14.33 7.53
N MET A 145 9.60 13.32 8.11
CA MET A 145 9.17 13.35 9.52
C MET A 145 10.34 13.52 10.50
N LEU A 146 11.49 12.94 10.17
CA LEU A 146 12.68 12.95 11.01
C LEU A 146 13.67 14.08 10.66
N ASN A 147 13.40 14.87 9.62
CA ASN A 147 14.32 15.87 9.07
C ASN A 147 15.71 15.31 8.77
N ARG A 148 15.74 14.23 7.99
CA ARG A 148 16.95 13.48 7.60
C ARG A 148 17.04 13.37 6.08
N SER A 149 18.24 13.13 5.56
CA SER A 149 18.39 12.85 4.12
C SER A 149 17.96 11.45 3.74
N LEU A 150 17.43 11.29 2.53
CA LEU A 150 17.04 9.99 1.99
C LEU A 150 18.24 9.26 1.35
N ILE A 151 18.40 7.98 1.68
CA ILE A 151 19.29 7.04 0.99
C ILE A 151 18.43 6.05 0.21
N ILE A 152 18.70 5.89 -1.08
CA ILE A 152 18.14 4.81 -1.88
C ILE A 152 19.16 3.66 -1.93
N GLY A 153 18.77 2.53 -1.35
CA GLY A 153 19.61 1.36 -1.21
C GLY A 153 19.82 0.63 -2.54
N GLN A 154 21.05 0.63 -3.03
CA GLN A 154 21.45 -0.11 -4.22
C GLN A 154 21.79 -1.58 -3.90
N THR A 155 21.55 -2.47 -4.86
CA THR A 155 21.98 -3.87 -4.82
C THR A 155 22.98 -4.10 -5.94
N ARG A 156 24.20 -4.53 -5.60
CA ARG A 156 25.32 -4.70 -6.56
C ARG A 156 25.58 -3.45 -7.43
N GLY A 157 25.38 -2.26 -6.86
CA GLY A 157 25.57 -0.98 -7.54
C GLY A 157 24.41 -0.53 -8.44
N LYS A 158 23.36 -1.34 -8.61
CA LYS A 158 22.14 -0.96 -9.34
C LYS A 158 21.08 -0.40 -8.39
N PHE A 159 20.39 0.65 -8.83
CA PHE A 159 19.19 1.14 -8.15
C PHE A 159 18.04 0.15 -8.32
N PRO A 160 17.12 0.03 -7.34
CA PRO A 160 15.95 -0.84 -7.48
C PRO A 160 15.11 -0.40 -8.67
N PHE A 161 14.88 -1.29 -9.63
CA PHE A 161 14.17 -1.03 -10.89
C PHE A 161 14.88 -0.04 -11.82
N GLY A 162 16.19 0.21 -11.63
CA GLY A 162 16.94 1.24 -12.37
C GLY A 162 16.97 1.07 -13.89
N ASP A 163 16.63 -0.12 -14.40
CA ASP A 163 16.48 -0.38 -15.83
C ASP A 163 15.19 0.26 -16.41
N TYR A 164 14.19 0.52 -15.57
CA TYR A 164 12.85 0.99 -15.96
C TYR A 164 12.47 2.35 -15.37
N ILE A 165 13.11 2.76 -14.26
CA ILE A 165 12.89 4.06 -13.63
C ILE A 165 14.21 4.82 -13.46
N SER A 166 14.14 6.13 -13.65
CA SER A 166 15.21 7.06 -13.31
C SER A 166 14.92 7.65 -11.94
N TYR A 167 15.88 7.62 -11.03
CA TYR A 167 15.79 8.30 -9.73
C TYR A 167 16.37 9.71 -9.83
N SER A 168 15.73 10.67 -9.15
CA SER A 168 16.26 12.03 -9.04
C SER A 168 17.53 12.10 -8.18
N ASP A 169 18.28 13.18 -8.35
CA ASP A 169 19.57 13.44 -7.70
C ASP A 169 19.45 13.95 -6.25
N ILE A 170 18.22 14.02 -5.72
CA ILE A 170 17.92 14.53 -4.38
C ILE A 170 18.30 13.53 -3.27
N SER A 171 18.54 12.27 -3.63
CA SER A 171 18.86 11.19 -2.70
C SER A 171 20.32 10.77 -2.75
N PHE A 172 20.78 10.12 -1.69
CA PHE A 172 22.12 9.54 -1.60
C PHE A 172 22.11 8.05 -1.91
N THR A 173 23.30 7.52 -2.26
CA THR A 173 23.56 6.08 -2.18
C THR A 173 24.32 5.74 -0.89
N LEU A 174 24.17 4.50 -0.40
CA LEU A 174 24.95 4.07 0.76
C LEU A 174 26.47 4.07 0.49
N LYS A 175 26.88 3.80 -0.76
CA LYS A 175 28.29 3.87 -1.19
C LYS A 175 28.83 5.30 -1.05
N GLU A 176 28.06 6.27 -1.51
CA GLU A 176 28.39 7.69 -1.40
C GLU A 176 28.48 8.14 0.06
N ILE A 177 27.52 7.78 0.91
CA ILE A 177 27.57 8.14 2.34
C ILE A 177 28.83 7.58 3.00
N LYS A 178 29.20 6.32 2.75
CA LYS A 178 30.46 5.75 3.28
C LYS A 178 31.68 6.55 2.82
N HIS A 179 31.71 6.98 1.57
CA HIS A 179 32.81 7.80 1.04
C HIS A 179 32.87 9.17 1.72
N LEU A 180 31.75 9.90 1.77
CA LEU A 180 31.67 11.22 2.41
C LEU A 180 31.96 11.16 3.91
N TRP A 181 31.59 10.07 4.59
CA TRP A 181 31.91 9.85 6.00
C TRP A 181 33.41 9.79 6.26
N ARG A 182 34.17 9.15 5.35
CA ARG A 182 35.64 9.10 5.40
C ARG A 182 36.24 10.45 5.06
N LEU A 183 35.76 11.09 3.99
CA LEU A 183 36.27 12.38 3.50
C LEU A 183 36.16 13.48 4.56
N ASN A 184 35.01 13.55 5.26
CA ASN A 184 34.78 14.52 6.33
C ASN A 184 35.47 14.13 7.66
N GLY A 185 36.12 12.96 7.72
CA GLY A 185 36.82 12.51 8.91
C GLY A 185 35.89 12.24 10.10
N CYS A 186 34.64 11.84 9.88
CA CYS A 186 33.63 11.71 10.93
C CYS A 186 34.07 10.82 12.09
N VAL A 187 34.76 9.71 11.81
CA VAL A 187 35.30 8.83 12.86
C VAL A 187 36.52 9.47 13.54
N LYS A 188 37.51 9.92 12.75
CA LYS A 188 38.81 10.37 13.28
C LYS A 188 38.75 11.73 13.98
N LYS A 189 37.96 12.68 13.46
CA LYS A 189 37.88 14.07 13.94
C LYS A 189 36.72 14.29 14.93
N PHE A 190 35.60 13.61 14.71
CA PHE A 190 34.36 13.86 15.46
C PHE A 190 33.89 12.65 16.29
N ASN A 191 34.71 11.58 16.36
CA ASN A 191 34.40 10.32 17.06
C ASN A 191 33.01 9.73 16.72
N ARG A 192 32.56 9.95 15.47
CA ARG A 192 31.22 9.57 15.02
C ARG A 192 31.27 8.37 14.08
N ARG A 193 30.93 7.20 14.61
CA ARG A 193 30.87 5.94 13.83
C ARG A 193 29.65 5.91 12.92
N LEU A 194 29.81 5.41 11.70
CA LEU A 194 28.69 5.17 10.79
C LEU A 194 28.00 3.86 11.17
N ILE A 195 26.83 3.97 11.81
CA ILE A 195 26.03 2.84 12.29
C ILE A 195 24.60 3.00 11.75
N MET A 196 24.01 1.89 11.29
CA MET A 196 22.62 1.83 10.90
C MET A 196 21.78 1.16 11.97
N ARG A 197 20.74 1.83 12.47
CA ARG A 197 19.68 1.23 13.27
C ARG A 197 18.62 0.64 12.36
N ILE A 198 18.17 -0.57 12.69
CA ILE A 198 17.12 -1.29 11.98
C ILE A 198 15.91 -1.40 12.88
N ASP A 199 14.74 -1.15 12.32
CA ASP A 199 13.44 -1.40 12.94
C ASP A 199 12.59 -2.16 11.92
N ASP A 200 12.00 -3.30 12.31
CA ASP A 200 11.34 -4.24 11.39
C ASP A 200 9.83 -4.27 11.65
N PHE A 201 9.06 -3.58 10.81
CA PHE A 201 7.61 -3.46 10.95
C PHE A 201 6.92 -4.82 10.93
N GLU A 202 7.42 -5.80 10.17
CA GLU A 202 6.77 -7.13 10.07
C GLU A 202 6.92 -7.97 11.35
N LYS A 203 7.75 -7.51 12.30
CA LYS A 203 8.00 -8.18 13.56
C LYS A 203 7.54 -7.30 14.73
N PRO A 204 6.29 -7.47 15.21
CA PRO A 204 5.71 -6.61 16.26
C PRO A 204 6.58 -6.53 17.53
N ALA A 205 7.24 -7.63 17.90
CA ALA A 205 8.15 -7.68 19.04
C ALA A 205 9.46 -6.87 18.83
N GLN A 206 9.86 -6.60 17.59
CA GLN A 206 11.13 -5.96 17.24
C GLN A 206 10.98 -4.51 16.78
N THR A 207 9.75 -4.03 16.55
CA THR A 207 9.50 -2.66 16.09
C THR A 207 9.20 -1.71 17.24
N ASN A 208 9.72 -0.49 17.14
CA ASN A 208 9.47 0.61 18.06
C ASN A 208 8.62 1.73 17.43
N VAL A 209 7.88 1.42 16.35
CA VAL A 209 7.11 2.40 15.58
C VAL A 209 6.06 3.14 16.42
N LEU A 210 5.45 2.47 17.41
CA LEU A 210 4.48 3.08 18.34
C LEU A 210 5.09 3.59 19.64
N CYS A 211 6.17 2.95 20.13
CA CYS A 211 6.62 3.10 21.52
C CYS A 211 7.86 3.98 21.71
N SER A 212 8.46 4.52 20.65
CA SER A 212 9.69 5.31 20.76
C SER A 212 9.60 6.63 20.01
N ASN A 213 10.34 7.64 20.48
CA ASN A 213 10.54 8.89 19.76
C ASN A 213 11.72 8.76 18.79
N TRP A 214 11.41 8.54 17.50
CA TRP A 214 12.46 8.33 16.49
C TRP A 214 13.23 9.60 16.16
N LYS A 215 12.71 10.79 16.50
CA LYS A 215 13.42 12.07 16.33
C LYS A 215 14.61 12.19 17.29
N GLU A 216 14.58 11.49 18.42
CA GLU A 216 15.67 11.46 19.40
C GLU A 216 16.72 10.38 19.11
N TRP A 217 16.49 9.53 18.10
CA TRP A 217 17.44 8.46 17.80
C TRP A 217 18.72 9.03 17.21
N GLU A 218 19.82 8.95 17.95
CA GLU A 218 21.06 9.54 17.47
C GLU A 218 21.63 8.83 16.23
N HIS A 219 21.39 7.52 16.07
CA HIS A 219 21.95 6.67 15.01
C HIS A 219 22.00 7.36 13.64
N PRO A 220 23.17 7.41 12.96
CA PRO A 220 23.31 8.12 11.69
C PRO A 220 22.34 7.66 10.60
N ILE A 221 22.15 6.35 10.44
CA ILE A 221 21.24 5.79 9.44
C ILE A 221 20.11 5.05 10.17
N ILE A 222 18.87 5.29 9.76
CA ILE A 222 17.69 4.52 10.18
C ILE A 222 17.16 3.73 8.98
N TRP A 223 16.88 2.45 9.16
CA TRP A 223 16.22 1.62 8.13
C TRP A 223 14.96 0.98 8.71
N PHE A 224 13.80 1.42 8.22
CA PHE A 224 12.51 0.85 8.57
C PHE A 224 12.10 -0.24 7.56
N GLN A 225 12.19 -1.50 7.98
CA GLN A 225 11.95 -2.69 7.18
C GLN A 225 10.48 -3.14 7.23
N GLY A 226 10.07 -4.01 6.31
CA GLY A 226 8.72 -4.59 6.30
C GLY A 226 7.62 -3.64 5.85
N THR A 227 7.98 -2.50 5.24
CA THR A 227 7.09 -1.39 4.86
C THR A 227 6.51 -1.59 3.45
N THR A 228 5.76 -2.68 3.26
CA THR A 228 5.31 -3.13 1.93
C THR A 228 4.06 -2.41 1.40
N ASP A 229 3.52 -1.46 2.13
CA ASP A 229 2.37 -0.65 1.73
C ASP A 229 2.29 0.66 2.53
N ALA A 230 1.24 1.44 2.29
CA ALA A 230 0.99 2.72 2.94
C ALA A 230 0.83 2.64 4.46
N VAL A 231 0.55 1.47 5.04
CA VAL A 231 0.09 1.40 6.44
C VAL A 231 1.23 1.56 7.43
N ALA A 232 2.40 0.98 7.15
CA ALA A 232 3.51 1.00 8.10
C ALA A 232 3.96 2.42 8.49
N ALA A 233 3.97 3.35 7.54
CA ALA A 233 4.30 4.76 7.81
C ALA A 233 3.21 5.46 8.65
N GLN A 234 1.96 5.03 8.52
CA GLN A 234 0.83 5.64 9.22
C GLN A 234 0.71 5.19 10.68
N PHE A 235 1.39 4.10 11.08
CA PHE A 235 1.48 3.70 12.49
C PHE A 235 2.01 4.83 13.39
N PHE A 236 2.85 5.71 12.87
CA PHE A 236 3.32 6.86 13.64
C PHE A 236 2.21 7.85 14.06
N LEU A 237 1.03 7.83 13.44
CA LEU A 237 -0.13 8.62 13.85
C LEU A 237 -0.63 8.26 15.26
N LYS A 238 -0.33 7.05 15.74
CA LYS A 238 -0.67 6.56 17.08
C LYS A 238 0.56 6.30 17.96
N ASN A 239 1.69 6.91 17.63
CA ASN A 239 2.87 6.82 18.48
C ASN A 239 2.59 7.42 19.88
N ILE A 240 3.09 6.83 20.95
CA ILE A 240 2.85 7.35 22.31
C ILE A 240 3.50 8.72 22.55
N HIS A 241 4.52 9.08 21.76
CA HIS A 241 5.23 10.34 21.87
C HIS A 241 4.53 11.42 21.02
N PRO A 242 4.07 12.52 21.63
CA PRO A 242 3.35 13.59 20.93
C PRO A 242 4.13 14.20 19.76
N THR A 243 5.45 14.32 19.89
CA THR A 243 6.33 14.87 18.84
C THR A 243 6.36 14.02 17.57
N MET A 244 6.30 12.69 17.71
CA MET A 244 6.21 11.77 16.58
C MET A 244 4.82 11.80 15.96
N ARG A 245 3.75 11.80 16.78
CA ARG A 245 2.37 11.93 16.27
C ARG A 245 2.16 13.22 15.50
N ALA A 246 2.68 14.34 16.00
CA ALA A 246 2.61 15.62 15.32
C ALA A 246 3.35 15.61 13.98
N ALA A 247 4.55 15.00 13.92
CA ALA A 247 5.28 14.85 12.66
C ALA A 247 4.53 13.97 11.65
N ALA A 248 3.92 12.88 12.12
CA ALA A 248 3.10 12.00 11.28
C ALA A 248 1.84 12.71 10.79
N SER A 249 1.10 13.40 11.67
CA SER A 249 -0.14 14.09 11.34
C SER A 249 0.09 15.25 10.39
N ASN A 250 1.21 15.96 10.54
CA ASN A 250 1.61 17.00 9.59
C ASN A 250 1.81 16.44 8.17
N LEU A 251 2.26 15.19 8.02
CA LEU A 251 2.47 14.59 6.71
C LEU A 251 1.23 13.84 6.19
N PHE A 252 0.57 13.05 7.03
CA PHE A 252 -0.51 12.12 6.63
C PHE A 252 -1.92 12.62 6.93
N GLY A 253 -2.06 13.80 7.53
CA GLY A 253 -3.34 14.30 8.01
C GLY A 253 -3.70 13.75 9.40
N TRP A 254 -4.78 14.29 9.96
CA TRP A 254 -5.32 13.91 11.26
C TRP A 254 -6.23 12.68 11.13
N PRO A 255 -6.04 11.64 11.96
CA PRO A 255 -6.90 10.46 12.02
C PRO A 255 -8.40 10.77 12.10
N GLU A 256 -8.76 11.79 12.86
CA GLU A 256 -10.15 12.14 13.20
C GLU A 256 -10.84 12.96 12.10
N VAL A 257 -10.09 13.45 11.10
CA VAL A 257 -10.59 14.36 10.05
C VAL A 257 -10.26 13.78 8.68
N LEU A 258 -11.21 13.12 8.05
CA LEU A 258 -10.98 12.42 6.77
C LEU A 258 -10.60 13.36 5.62
N GLU A 259 -11.13 14.59 5.60
CA GLU A 259 -10.78 15.58 4.57
C GLU A 259 -9.33 16.06 4.70
N SER A 260 -8.67 15.77 5.82
CA SER A 260 -7.28 16.15 6.05
C SER A 260 -6.26 15.23 5.35
N ARG A 261 -6.72 14.13 4.74
CA ARG A 261 -5.86 13.07 4.18
C ARG A 261 -5.25 13.48 2.82
N PRO A 262 -3.92 13.67 2.73
CA PRO A 262 -3.24 14.10 1.51
C PRO A 262 -2.76 12.95 0.62
N ASN A 263 -2.38 13.26 -0.62
CA ASN A 263 -1.69 12.34 -1.54
C ASN A 263 -0.16 12.31 -1.34
N VAL A 264 0.31 11.90 -0.17
CA VAL A 264 1.76 11.91 0.17
C VAL A 264 2.59 11.07 -0.80
N PHE A 265 2.13 9.86 -1.08
CA PHE A 265 2.90 8.91 -1.86
C PHE A 265 2.98 9.28 -3.34
N GLY A 266 1.92 9.88 -3.89
CA GLY A 266 1.93 10.45 -5.24
C GLY A 266 2.91 11.60 -5.36
N GLU A 267 2.89 12.53 -4.41
CA GLU A 267 3.81 13.66 -4.39
C GLU A 267 5.27 13.25 -4.18
N LEU A 268 5.53 12.22 -3.36
CA LEU A 268 6.86 11.64 -3.24
C LEU A 268 7.33 11.00 -4.53
N MET A 269 6.50 10.19 -5.20
CA MET A 269 6.85 9.59 -6.49
C MET A 269 7.19 10.65 -7.52
N ARG A 270 6.38 11.71 -7.62
CA ARG A 270 6.58 12.81 -8.56
C ARG A 270 7.96 13.47 -8.46
N VAL A 271 8.54 13.50 -7.26
CA VAL A 271 9.86 14.12 -7.01
C VAL A 271 10.99 13.08 -7.06
N LEU A 272 10.71 11.82 -6.75
CA LEU A 272 11.73 10.76 -6.62
C LEU A 272 12.01 10.01 -7.92
N ILE A 273 10.98 9.78 -8.75
CA ILE A 273 11.09 8.86 -9.89
C ILE A 273 10.49 9.46 -11.16
N SER A 274 11.09 9.12 -12.29
CA SER A 274 10.55 9.31 -13.63
C SER A 274 10.74 8.02 -14.44
N PRO A 275 10.02 7.82 -15.56
CA PRO A 275 10.32 6.71 -16.45
C PRO A 275 11.77 6.77 -16.93
N SER A 276 12.40 5.61 -17.16
CA SER A 276 13.63 5.58 -17.95
C SER A 276 13.32 5.97 -19.39
N LYS A 277 14.34 6.43 -20.14
CA LYS A 277 14.17 6.87 -21.53
C LYS A 277 13.44 5.84 -22.40
N ASN A 278 13.79 4.56 -22.27
CA ASN A 278 13.18 3.50 -23.08
C ASN A 278 11.71 3.26 -22.68
N VAL A 279 11.39 3.36 -21.39
CA VAL A 279 10.00 3.25 -20.91
C VAL A 279 9.17 4.45 -21.36
N GLU A 280 9.74 5.65 -21.31
CA GLU A 280 9.11 6.88 -21.79
C GLU A 280 8.82 6.82 -23.30
N GLU A 281 9.76 6.35 -24.10
CA GLU A 281 9.57 6.11 -25.53
C GLU A 281 8.42 5.12 -25.80
N ALA A 282 8.32 4.04 -25.02
CA ALA A 282 7.19 3.12 -25.15
C ALA A 282 5.86 3.76 -24.78
N VAL A 283 5.79 4.54 -23.70
CA VAL A 283 4.59 5.29 -23.32
C VAL A 283 4.17 6.23 -24.46
N PHE A 284 5.10 6.98 -25.04
CA PHE A 284 4.80 7.88 -26.15
C PHE A 284 4.43 7.15 -27.44
N SER A 285 4.98 5.95 -27.68
CA SER A 285 4.61 5.12 -28.84
C SER A 285 3.14 4.70 -28.81
N VAL A 286 2.57 4.56 -27.61
CA VAL A 286 1.15 4.22 -27.42
C VAL A 286 0.26 5.45 -27.60
N LEU A 287 0.71 6.60 -27.09
CA LEU A 287 -0.04 7.84 -27.20
C LEU A 287 -0.09 8.38 -28.64
N LYS A 288 0.89 8.05 -29.51
CA LYS A 288 0.94 8.37 -30.95
C LYS A 288 0.60 9.84 -31.26
N SER A 289 1.14 10.80 -30.51
CA SER A 289 0.84 12.26 -30.53
C SER A 289 -0.53 12.71 -29.98
N GLY A 290 -1.36 11.78 -29.53
CA GLY A 290 -2.61 12.09 -28.84
C GLY A 290 -2.40 12.62 -27.42
N ALA A 291 -3.41 13.32 -26.89
CA ALA A 291 -3.45 13.81 -25.52
C ALA A 291 -3.33 12.71 -24.44
N ASP A 292 -3.09 13.11 -23.20
CA ASP A 292 -3.16 12.17 -22.07
C ASP A 292 -4.56 11.57 -21.89
N PRO A 293 -4.66 10.31 -21.40
CA PRO A 293 -5.93 9.66 -21.19
C PRO A 293 -6.78 10.38 -20.15
N ASP A 294 -8.10 10.30 -20.29
CA ASP A 294 -9.04 10.92 -19.35
C ASP A 294 -9.26 10.01 -18.14
N ILE A 295 -9.36 8.69 -18.40
CA ILE A 295 -9.59 7.65 -17.39
C ILE A 295 -8.54 6.54 -17.55
N SER A 296 -8.11 5.94 -16.44
CA SER A 296 -7.44 4.64 -16.46
C SER A 296 -8.29 3.57 -15.77
N LEU A 297 -8.37 2.39 -16.37
CA LEU A 297 -8.90 1.18 -15.77
C LEU A 297 -7.76 0.20 -15.53
N HIS A 298 -7.50 -0.12 -14.27
CA HIS A 298 -6.60 -1.20 -13.86
C HIS A 298 -7.40 -2.40 -13.35
N MET A 299 -7.23 -3.55 -14.01
CA MET A 299 -7.91 -4.81 -13.68
C MET A 299 -6.92 -5.88 -13.25
N ARG A 300 -7.00 -6.32 -11.98
CA ARG A 300 -6.26 -7.49 -11.48
C ARG A 300 -7.14 -8.74 -11.61
N MET A 301 -6.92 -9.51 -12.67
CA MET A 301 -7.78 -10.63 -13.04
C MET A 301 -7.19 -11.99 -12.69
N LEU A 302 -5.89 -12.10 -12.38
CA LEU A 302 -5.23 -13.34 -11.95
C LEU A 302 -5.55 -14.51 -12.91
N MET A 303 -5.44 -14.25 -14.22
CA MET A 303 -5.74 -15.18 -15.30
C MET A 303 -7.21 -15.63 -15.39
N ASN A 304 -8.13 -14.94 -14.72
CA ASN A 304 -9.57 -15.24 -14.74
C ASN A 304 -10.33 -14.39 -15.78
N ARG A 305 -11.45 -14.91 -16.30
CA ARG A 305 -12.34 -14.23 -17.26
C ARG A 305 -13.70 -13.93 -16.62
N SER A 306 -13.67 -13.27 -15.46
CA SER A 306 -14.89 -13.05 -14.68
C SER A 306 -15.82 -12.05 -15.36
N VAL A 307 -16.93 -12.53 -15.90
CA VAL A 307 -18.00 -11.70 -16.50
C VAL A 307 -18.54 -10.68 -15.49
N ARG A 308 -18.70 -11.09 -14.23
CA ARG A 308 -19.16 -10.19 -13.15
C ARG A 308 -18.16 -9.07 -12.87
N GLY A 309 -16.86 -9.38 -12.85
CA GLY A 309 -15.80 -8.38 -12.73
C GLY A 309 -15.79 -7.39 -13.90
N LEU A 310 -16.02 -7.88 -15.11
CA LEU A 310 -16.18 -7.04 -16.31
C LEU A 310 -17.39 -6.09 -16.16
N GLN A 311 -18.56 -6.64 -15.83
CA GLN A 311 -19.79 -5.84 -15.68
C GLN A 311 -19.66 -4.76 -14.60
N ALA A 312 -19.07 -5.10 -13.45
CA ALA A 312 -18.80 -4.14 -12.39
C ALA A 312 -17.84 -3.03 -12.86
N ALA A 313 -16.81 -3.37 -13.64
CA ALA A 313 -15.85 -2.39 -14.16
C ALA A 313 -16.52 -1.43 -15.14
N VAL A 314 -17.30 -1.94 -16.09
CA VAL A 314 -18.06 -1.14 -17.07
C VAL A 314 -19.06 -0.21 -16.38
N GLN A 315 -19.79 -0.71 -15.37
CA GLN A 315 -20.70 0.10 -14.57
C GLN A 315 -19.97 1.24 -13.85
N CYS A 316 -18.80 0.96 -13.27
CA CYS A 316 -18.01 1.95 -12.56
C CYS A 316 -17.40 3.00 -13.51
N ILE A 317 -16.97 2.60 -14.72
CA ILE A 317 -16.53 3.55 -15.77
C ILE A 317 -17.67 4.48 -16.16
N ARG A 318 -18.87 3.93 -16.43
CA ARG A 318 -20.04 4.75 -16.77
C ARG A 318 -20.37 5.75 -15.66
N LYS A 319 -20.28 5.33 -14.39
CA LYS A 319 -20.45 6.24 -13.24
C LYS A 319 -19.38 7.32 -13.19
N ALA A 320 -18.12 6.99 -13.45
CA ALA A 320 -17.03 7.95 -13.51
C ALA A 320 -17.23 8.98 -14.63
N MET A 321 -17.71 8.54 -15.80
CA MET A 321 -17.98 9.39 -16.95
C MET A 321 -19.09 10.42 -16.70
N LEU A 322 -20.06 10.14 -15.83
CA LEU A 322 -21.09 11.13 -15.46
C LEU A 322 -20.48 12.39 -14.83
N ASN A 323 -19.29 12.27 -14.22
CA ASN A 323 -18.55 13.39 -13.63
C ASN A 323 -17.66 14.12 -14.66
N LEU A 324 -17.53 13.61 -15.88
CA LEU A 324 -16.73 14.18 -16.96
C LEU A 324 -17.61 15.04 -17.88
N THR A 325 -17.96 16.24 -17.43
CA THR A 325 -18.82 17.15 -18.21
C THR A 325 -18.15 17.55 -19.52
N GLY A 326 -18.87 17.40 -20.65
CA GLY A 326 -18.46 17.93 -21.96
C GLY A 326 -17.56 17.03 -22.81
N LEU A 327 -17.20 15.83 -22.35
CA LEU A 327 -16.43 14.85 -23.14
C LEU A 327 -17.38 13.87 -23.85
N SER A 328 -17.43 13.91 -25.19
CA SER A 328 -18.28 13.04 -26.00
C SER A 328 -17.77 11.59 -26.08
N LYS A 329 -16.45 11.39 -26.09
CA LYS A 329 -15.79 10.07 -26.08
C LYS A 329 -14.46 10.15 -25.31
N PRO A 330 -14.42 9.75 -24.02
CA PRO A 330 -13.19 9.83 -23.23
C PRO A 330 -12.15 8.82 -23.70
N ARG A 331 -10.87 9.17 -23.53
CA ARG A 331 -9.74 8.27 -23.77
C ARG A 331 -9.49 7.43 -22.53
N LEU A 332 -9.56 6.11 -22.67
CA LEU A 332 -9.48 5.17 -21.57
C LEU A 332 -8.26 4.26 -21.71
N VAL A 333 -7.30 4.36 -20.79
CA VAL A 333 -6.18 3.41 -20.73
C VAL A 333 -6.58 2.16 -19.96
N LEU A 334 -6.41 0.99 -20.58
CA LEU A 334 -6.70 -0.31 -19.99
C LEU A 334 -5.40 -1.06 -19.63
N VAL A 335 -5.23 -1.34 -18.35
CA VAL A 335 -4.13 -2.13 -17.78
C VAL A 335 -4.69 -3.40 -17.15
N SER A 336 -4.12 -4.55 -17.49
CA SER A 336 -4.54 -5.85 -16.95
C SER A 336 -3.39 -6.86 -16.95
N ASP A 337 -3.32 -7.66 -15.88
CA ASP A 337 -2.41 -8.82 -15.80
C ASP A 337 -2.87 -10.01 -16.68
N THR A 338 -4.05 -9.90 -17.30
CA THR A 338 -4.70 -10.99 -18.02
C THR A 338 -5.04 -10.57 -19.45
N PRO A 339 -4.23 -10.96 -20.46
CA PRO A 339 -4.42 -10.55 -21.86
C PRO A 339 -5.78 -10.97 -22.45
N ASN A 340 -6.27 -12.15 -22.09
CA ASN A 340 -7.57 -12.63 -22.57
C ASN A 340 -8.74 -11.78 -22.05
N PHE A 341 -8.59 -11.15 -20.88
CA PHE A 341 -9.60 -10.24 -20.37
C PHE A 341 -9.62 -8.94 -21.19
N VAL A 342 -8.46 -8.42 -21.59
CA VAL A 342 -8.34 -7.25 -22.48
C VAL A 342 -9.14 -7.48 -23.77
N LYS A 343 -8.91 -8.62 -24.44
CA LYS A 343 -9.65 -9.00 -25.66
C LYS A 343 -11.17 -9.04 -25.48
N SER A 344 -11.66 -9.38 -24.28
CA SER A 344 -13.10 -9.45 -24.00
C SER A 344 -13.75 -8.11 -23.65
N ILE A 345 -13.01 -7.18 -23.02
CA ILE A 345 -13.58 -5.93 -22.54
C ILE A 345 -13.43 -4.78 -23.55
N VAL A 346 -12.38 -4.79 -24.38
CA VAL A 346 -12.11 -3.74 -25.38
C VAL A 346 -13.32 -3.47 -26.28
N PRO A 347 -13.97 -4.47 -26.91
CA PRO A 347 -15.12 -4.21 -27.80
C PRO A 347 -16.29 -3.51 -27.10
N ILE A 348 -16.50 -3.79 -25.80
CA ILE A 348 -17.58 -3.18 -25.01
C ILE A 348 -17.25 -1.73 -24.64
N LEU A 349 -15.97 -1.45 -24.36
CA LEU A 349 -15.53 -0.09 -24.03
C LEU A 349 -15.44 0.80 -25.27
N ASP A 350 -15.09 0.24 -26.43
CA ASP A 350 -14.99 0.97 -27.70
C ASP A 350 -16.32 1.58 -28.17
N GLU A 351 -17.45 1.03 -27.68
CA GLU A 351 -18.80 1.57 -27.88
C GLU A 351 -18.94 3.01 -27.36
N PHE A 352 -18.19 3.39 -26.31
CA PHE A 352 -18.37 4.68 -25.64
C PHE A 352 -17.07 5.39 -25.21
N ALA A 353 -15.90 4.78 -25.40
CA ALA A 353 -14.59 5.35 -25.08
C ALA A 353 -13.56 5.02 -26.18
N GLU A 354 -12.52 5.83 -26.32
CA GLU A 354 -11.34 5.48 -27.13
C GLU A 354 -10.41 4.65 -26.25
N VAL A 355 -10.35 3.33 -26.48
CA VAL A 355 -9.55 2.44 -25.64
C VAL A 355 -8.10 2.44 -26.09
N ILE A 356 -7.22 2.73 -25.14
CA ILE A 356 -5.78 2.71 -25.30
C ILE A 356 -5.24 1.55 -24.47
N HIS A 357 -4.45 0.68 -25.07
CA HIS A 357 -3.78 -0.42 -24.38
C HIS A 357 -2.37 -0.59 -24.95
N PHE A 358 -1.41 -0.86 -24.07
CA PHE A 358 -0.06 -1.15 -24.51
C PHE A 358 0.06 -2.61 -24.95
N ASP A 359 0.06 -2.81 -26.26
CA ASP A 359 0.35 -4.11 -26.86
C ASP A 359 1.85 -4.30 -27.02
N TYR A 360 2.47 -4.94 -26.02
CA TYR A 360 3.91 -5.16 -25.98
C TYR A 360 4.42 -6.08 -27.11
N GLU A 361 3.57 -6.94 -27.70
CA GLU A 361 3.98 -7.87 -28.76
C GLU A 361 4.25 -7.12 -30.08
N HIS A 362 3.62 -5.95 -30.24
CA HIS A 362 3.78 -5.09 -31.41
C HIS A 362 4.77 -3.93 -31.20
N PHE A 363 5.36 -3.83 -30.00
CA PHE A 363 6.34 -2.79 -29.69
C PHE A 363 7.73 -3.16 -30.23
N ARG A 364 8.27 -2.33 -31.13
CA ARG A 364 9.58 -2.56 -31.78
C ARG A 364 10.78 -1.96 -31.02
N GLY A 365 10.56 -1.27 -29.92
CA GLY A 365 11.63 -0.64 -29.13
C GLY A 365 12.35 -1.64 -28.22
N ASN A 366 13.59 -1.32 -27.85
CA ASN A 366 14.41 -2.18 -27.00
C ASN A 366 14.40 -1.69 -25.55
N ILE A 367 13.51 -2.25 -24.72
CA ILE A 367 13.49 -2.01 -23.27
C ILE A 367 14.27 -3.10 -22.51
N SER A 368 14.47 -4.27 -23.13
CA SER A 368 15.18 -5.38 -22.52
C SER A 368 16.67 -5.05 -22.36
N GLY A 369 17.12 -4.86 -21.13
CA GLY A 369 18.48 -5.18 -20.75
C GLY A 369 18.71 -6.68 -20.91
N THR A 370 19.95 -7.10 -21.13
CA THR A 370 20.40 -8.50 -21.34
C THR A 370 20.05 -9.51 -20.22
N ASP A 371 19.26 -9.12 -19.21
CA ASP A 371 18.92 -9.92 -18.02
C ASP A 371 17.43 -10.35 -17.95
N ASP A 372 16.59 -10.08 -18.97
CA ASP A 372 15.17 -10.52 -18.97
C ASP A 372 14.98 -12.06 -19.09
N GLU A 373 16.08 -12.82 -19.16
CA GLU A 373 16.11 -14.28 -18.93
C GLU A 373 15.98 -14.66 -17.45
N PHE A 374 15.45 -13.78 -16.58
CA PHE A 374 14.97 -14.24 -15.28
C PHE A 374 13.86 -15.27 -15.50
N HIS A 375 14.22 -16.54 -15.34
CA HIS A 375 13.37 -17.72 -15.44
C HIS A 375 11.92 -17.39 -15.11
N LYS A 376 11.01 -17.57 -16.07
CA LYS A 376 9.56 -17.50 -15.89
C LYS A 376 9.15 -18.52 -14.84
N LEU A 377 9.32 -18.19 -13.57
CA LEU A 377 8.91 -19.03 -12.46
C LEU A 377 7.38 -19.09 -12.53
N ASP A 378 6.81 -20.28 -12.67
CA ASP A 378 5.37 -20.50 -12.90
C ASP A 378 4.46 -19.73 -11.92
N PHE A 379 4.92 -19.51 -10.68
CA PHE A 379 4.16 -18.74 -9.70
C PHE A 379 4.04 -17.25 -10.06
N ARG A 380 5.07 -16.65 -10.67
CA ARG A 380 5.04 -15.23 -11.09
C ARG A 380 4.12 -15.02 -12.27
N VAL A 381 4.03 -15.98 -13.18
CA VAL A 381 3.07 -15.91 -14.29
C VAL A 381 1.63 -15.98 -13.77
N LYS A 382 1.38 -16.83 -12.77
CA LYS A 382 0.05 -16.94 -12.13
C LYS A 382 -0.34 -15.71 -11.33
N ASP A 383 0.62 -15.05 -10.69
CA ASP A 383 0.35 -13.86 -9.90
C ASP A 383 0.36 -12.60 -10.79
N TRP A 384 1.43 -12.33 -11.53
CA TRP A 384 1.67 -11.05 -12.21
C TRP A 384 1.25 -11.02 -13.69
N GLY A 385 0.85 -12.17 -14.24
CA GLY A 385 0.54 -12.30 -15.66
C GLY A 385 1.75 -12.78 -16.48
N PRO A 386 1.53 -13.12 -17.76
CA PRO A 386 2.55 -13.71 -18.62
C PRO A 386 3.50 -12.69 -19.25
N SER A 387 3.15 -11.40 -19.22
CA SER A 387 3.91 -10.33 -19.87
C SER A 387 5.30 -10.16 -19.23
N PRO A 388 6.32 -9.75 -20.00
CA PRO A 388 7.61 -9.36 -19.46
C PRO A 388 7.46 -8.28 -18.39
N ARG A 389 8.39 -8.26 -17.44
CA ARG A 389 8.30 -7.37 -16.28
C ARG A 389 8.26 -5.89 -16.66
N TRP A 390 9.04 -5.49 -17.66
CA TRP A 390 9.14 -4.11 -18.11
C TRP A 390 7.81 -3.55 -18.63
N VAL A 391 6.90 -4.42 -19.11
CA VAL A 391 5.55 -4.03 -19.55
C VAL A 391 4.78 -3.38 -18.40
N ALA A 392 4.93 -3.89 -17.18
CA ALA A 392 4.30 -3.30 -16.01
C ALA A 392 4.81 -1.86 -15.75
N PHE A 393 6.03 -1.50 -16.16
CA PHE A 393 6.49 -0.11 -15.99
C PHE A 393 5.89 0.81 -17.05
N VAL A 394 5.76 0.34 -18.29
CA VAL A 394 5.06 1.08 -19.35
C VAL A 394 3.59 1.29 -18.96
N ASP A 395 2.90 0.23 -18.55
CA ASP A 395 1.52 0.29 -18.07
C ASP A 395 1.37 1.25 -16.88
N PHE A 396 2.30 1.20 -15.93
CA PHE A 396 2.27 2.07 -14.75
C PHE A 396 2.34 3.54 -15.15
N PHE A 397 3.34 3.93 -15.96
CA PHE A 397 3.50 5.33 -16.35
C PHE A 397 2.44 5.79 -17.34
N LEU A 398 1.96 4.92 -18.24
CA LEU A 398 0.86 5.24 -19.15
C LEU A 398 -0.45 5.48 -18.39
N ALA A 399 -0.81 4.60 -17.45
CA ALA A 399 -2.00 4.73 -16.63
C ALA A 399 -1.92 5.93 -15.66
N SER A 400 -0.72 6.25 -15.18
CA SER A 400 -0.47 7.41 -14.29
C SER A 400 -0.58 8.77 -14.99
N ARG A 401 -0.95 8.80 -16.27
CA ARG A 401 -1.26 10.02 -17.03
C ARG A 401 -2.77 10.32 -17.07
N ALA A 402 -3.61 9.47 -16.49
CA ALA A 402 -5.05 9.71 -16.43
C ALA A 402 -5.36 11.07 -15.78
N LYS A 403 -6.18 11.88 -16.43
CA LYS A 403 -6.48 13.25 -15.99
C LYS A 403 -7.52 13.34 -14.89
N HIS A 404 -8.55 12.51 -14.97
CA HIS A 404 -9.75 12.69 -14.17
C HIS A 404 -10.03 11.53 -13.23
N ALA A 405 -9.79 10.29 -13.66
CA ALA A 405 -10.07 9.15 -12.82
C ALA A 405 -9.15 7.95 -13.05
N VAL A 406 -8.87 7.22 -11.97
CA VAL A 406 -8.31 5.88 -12.01
C VAL A 406 -9.31 4.93 -11.38
N ILE A 407 -9.59 3.82 -12.03
CA ILE A 407 -10.54 2.81 -11.57
C ILE A 407 -9.77 1.52 -11.34
N SER A 408 -9.85 0.99 -10.12
CA SER A 408 -9.31 -0.32 -9.76
C SER A 408 -10.44 -1.34 -9.68
N GLY A 409 -10.34 -2.42 -10.45
CA GLY A 409 -11.24 -3.57 -10.33
C GLY A 409 -10.46 -4.88 -10.28
N ALA A 410 -11.12 -5.95 -9.85
CA ALA A 410 -10.51 -7.26 -9.78
C ALA A 410 -11.51 -8.40 -9.61
N HIS A 411 -11.06 -9.61 -9.94
CA HIS A 411 -11.83 -10.83 -9.65
C HIS A 411 -11.81 -11.20 -8.14
N ARG A 412 -10.71 -10.96 -7.42
CA ARG A 412 -10.57 -11.33 -5.99
C ARG A 412 -9.94 -10.29 -5.07
N ARG A 413 -9.26 -9.27 -5.61
CA ARG A 413 -8.49 -8.28 -4.84
C ARG A 413 -8.64 -6.89 -5.43
N VAL A 414 -9.54 -6.08 -4.90
CA VAL A 414 -9.72 -4.69 -5.35
C VAL A 414 -8.73 -3.78 -4.63
N GLY A 415 -8.26 -2.72 -5.29
CA GLY A 415 -7.33 -1.76 -4.70
C GLY A 415 -5.96 -2.37 -4.41
N THR A 416 -5.29 -2.89 -5.45
CA THR A 416 -3.90 -3.37 -5.31
C THR A 416 -2.96 -2.20 -5.01
N THR A 417 -1.83 -2.47 -4.35
CA THR A 417 -0.78 -1.46 -4.12
C THR A 417 -0.33 -0.80 -5.43
N TYR A 418 -0.27 -1.57 -6.52
CA TYR A 418 0.04 -1.08 -7.85
C TYR A 418 -1.00 -0.08 -8.38
N ALA A 419 -2.30 -0.40 -8.32
CA ALA A 419 -3.36 0.51 -8.76
C ALA A 419 -3.43 1.78 -7.90
N GLN A 420 -3.16 1.64 -6.60
CA GLN A 420 -3.12 2.78 -5.70
C GLN A 420 -1.97 3.73 -6.02
N LEU A 421 -0.78 3.20 -6.35
CA LEU A 421 0.35 4.03 -6.78
C LEU A 421 0.08 4.69 -8.15
N ILE A 422 -0.61 4.02 -9.08
CA ILE A 422 -1.06 4.64 -10.33
C ILE A 422 -1.95 5.84 -10.03
N ALA A 423 -2.98 5.64 -9.21
CA ALA A 423 -3.92 6.70 -8.83
C ALA A 423 -3.22 7.86 -8.11
N ALA A 424 -2.31 7.54 -7.19
CA ALA A 424 -1.53 8.53 -6.46
C ALA A 424 -0.64 9.36 -7.39
N LEU A 425 0.10 8.74 -8.32
CA LEU A 425 0.94 9.48 -9.25
C LEU A 425 0.11 10.28 -10.26
N ALA A 426 -0.98 9.73 -10.79
CA ALA A 426 -1.90 10.43 -11.67
C ALA A 426 -2.49 11.69 -11.01
N ALA A 427 -2.98 11.57 -9.77
CA ALA A 427 -3.48 12.72 -9.03
C ALA A 427 -2.40 13.79 -8.81
N ALA A 428 -1.15 13.39 -8.51
CA ALA A 428 -0.04 14.32 -8.31
C ALA A 428 0.35 15.04 -9.62
N ASN A 429 0.33 14.34 -10.76
CA ASN A 429 0.66 14.92 -12.07
C ASN A 429 -0.36 15.96 -12.52
N ASN A 430 -1.64 15.78 -12.17
CA ASN A 430 -2.73 16.69 -12.55
C ASN A 430 -2.98 17.82 -11.54
N LEU A 431 -2.24 17.83 -10.43
CA LEU A 431 -2.37 18.87 -9.43
C LEU A 431 -1.59 20.12 -9.87
N ASP A 432 -2.29 21.18 -10.26
CA ASP A 432 -1.67 22.44 -10.68
C ASP A 432 -1.05 23.22 -9.51
N ASN A 433 0.20 23.68 -9.70
CA ASN A 433 0.93 24.50 -8.72
C ASN A 433 0.36 25.93 -8.56
N LEU A 434 -0.41 26.41 -9.54
CA LEU A 434 -0.77 27.82 -9.65
C LEU A 434 -2.15 28.16 -9.09
N GLY A 435 -2.95 27.19 -8.62
CA GLY A 435 -4.33 27.42 -8.15
C GLY A 435 -5.32 27.94 -9.22
N ASN A 436 -4.80 28.45 -10.33
CA ASN A 436 -5.53 29.08 -11.42
C ASN A 436 -5.50 28.18 -12.65
N LYS A 437 -6.39 27.19 -12.64
CA LYS A 437 -7.18 26.78 -13.82
C LYS A 437 -8.39 25.97 -13.35
N SER A 438 -9.54 26.54 -13.64
CA SER A 438 -10.89 26.06 -13.38
C SER A 438 -11.32 25.04 -14.44
N THR A 439 -10.70 23.87 -14.46
CA THR A 439 -11.31 22.68 -15.10
C THR A 439 -11.67 21.66 -14.03
N GLY A 440 -12.48 22.09 -13.06
CA GLY A 440 -13.79 21.52 -12.77
C GLY A 440 -13.97 20.05 -12.36
N SER A 441 -12.94 19.22 -12.20
CA SER A 441 -13.14 17.88 -11.62
C SER A 441 -12.05 17.55 -10.61
N ASP A 442 -12.44 17.29 -9.37
CA ASP A 442 -11.56 16.61 -8.44
C ASP A 442 -11.17 15.24 -9.01
N PHE A 443 -9.88 14.92 -9.00
CA PHE A 443 -9.39 13.64 -9.48
C PHE A 443 -9.98 12.52 -8.61
N LEU A 444 -10.57 11.50 -9.23
CA LEU A 444 -11.22 10.39 -8.53
C LEU A 444 -10.41 9.11 -8.64
N PHE A 445 -10.07 8.52 -7.51
CA PHE A 445 -9.69 7.11 -7.46
C PHE A 445 -10.92 6.29 -7.06
N LEU A 446 -11.32 5.35 -7.92
CA LEU A 446 -12.51 4.53 -7.73
C LEU A 446 -12.15 3.06 -7.62
N SER A 447 -12.97 2.33 -6.88
CA SER A 447 -12.90 0.88 -6.78
C SER A 447 -14.20 0.25 -7.23
N SER A 448 -14.08 -0.63 -8.22
CA SER A 448 -15.18 -1.39 -8.78
C SER A 448 -15.33 -2.73 -8.05
N PHE A 449 -16.50 -2.97 -7.50
CA PHE A 449 -16.83 -4.16 -6.74
C PHE A 449 -17.95 -4.95 -7.42
N GLN A 450 -17.69 -6.23 -7.62
CA GLN A 450 -18.73 -7.21 -7.89
C GLN A 450 -19.36 -7.70 -6.57
N SER A 451 -20.67 -7.96 -6.58
CA SER A 451 -21.46 -8.32 -5.39
C SER A 451 -20.88 -9.48 -4.56
N ASN A 452 -20.33 -10.51 -5.20
CA ASN A 452 -19.70 -11.65 -4.54
C ASN A 452 -18.40 -11.29 -3.80
N LEU A 453 -17.64 -10.33 -4.32
CA LEU A 453 -16.45 -9.82 -3.63
C LEU A 453 -16.85 -9.11 -2.33
N LEU A 454 -17.96 -8.36 -2.36
CA LEU A 454 -18.49 -7.66 -1.18
C LEU A 454 -19.04 -8.64 -0.13
N ARG A 455 -19.72 -9.71 -0.55
CA ARG A 455 -20.30 -10.69 0.36
C ARG A 455 -19.25 -11.45 1.17
N GLU A 456 -18.20 -11.96 0.52
CA GLU A 456 -17.23 -12.85 1.19
C GLU A 456 -15.78 -12.63 0.81
N GLY A 457 -15.50 -11.87 -0.24
CA GLY A 457 -14.15 -11.77 -0.78
C GLY A 457 -13.27 -10.74 -0.07
N LEU A 458 -13.83 -9.62 0.41
CA LEU A 458 -13.05 -8.57 1.08
C LEU A 458 -12.36 -9.07 2.36
N LYS A 459 -13.06 -9.83 3.21
CA LYS A 459 -12.47 -10.42 4.43
C LYS A 459 -11.28 -11.36 4.15
N ASN A 460 -11.18 -11.87 2.92
CA ASN A 460 -10.18 -12.84 2.50
C ASN A 460 -8.96 -12.21 1.79
N GLN A 461 -8.91 -10.90 1.54
CA GLN A 461 -7.71 -10.32 0.92
C GLN A 461 -6.55 -10.31 1.94
N ILE A 462 -5.33 -10.52 1.46
CA ILE A 462 -4.13 -10.73 2.31
C ILE A 462 -3.17 -9.57 2.09
N GLY A 463 -2.76 -8.89 3.17
CA GLY A 463 -1.85 -7.75 3.14
C GLY A 463 -2.43 -6.55 3.91
N TRP A 464 -1.57 -5.73 4.51
CA TRP A 464 -1.98 -4.58 5.33
C TRP A 464 -2.58 -3.45 4.46
N GLY A 465 -1.99 -3.24 3.29
CA GLY A 465 -2.29 -2.15 2.37
C GLY A 465 -3.56 -2.30 1.55
N HIS A 466 -4.34 -3.37 1.77
CA HIS A 466 -5.63 -3.50 1.12
C HIS A 466 -6.60 -2.48 1.71
N ILE A 467 -6.76 -1.37 1.00
CA ILE A 467 -7.53 -0.19 1.41
C ILE A 467 -8.96 -0.56 1.86
N TRP A 468 -9.56 -1.60 1.25
CA TRP A 468 -10.93 -2.02 1.53
C TRP A 468 -11.11 -3.12 2.58
N ASN A 469 -10.04 -3.80 3.02
CA ASN A 469 -10.16 -4.90 4.00
C ASN A 469 -10.74 -4.43 5.35
N ARG A 470 -10.38 -3.22 5.76
CA ARG A 470 -10.82 -2.60 7.02
C ARG A 470 -12.32 -2.28 7.06
N PHE A 471 -13.00 -2.36 5.93
CA PHE A 471 -14.42 -2.10 5.77
C PHE A 471 -15.24 -3.40 5.58
N ALA A 472 -14.62 -4.56 5.80
CA ALA A 472 -15.23 -5.88 5.60
C ALA A 472 -15.72 -6.54 6.90
N GLY A 473 -15.66 -5.85 8.04
CA GLY A 473 -16.16 -6.35 9.32
C GLY A 473 -17.66 -6.12 9.55
N PRO A 474 -18.14 -6.25 10.80
CA PRO A 474 -19.56 -6.18 11.17
C PRO A 474 -20.34 -4.96 10.67
N LEU A 475 -19.66 -3.83 10.45
CA LEU A 475 -20.27 -2.60 9.96
C LEU A 475 -20.49 -2.57 8.44
N SER A 476 -20.08 -3.60 7.71
CA SER A 476 -20.30 -3.76 6.27
C SER A 476 -21.61 -4.48 5.98
N CYS A 477 -22.41 -3.98 5.04
CA CYS A 477 -23.63 -4.68 4.68
C CYS A 477 -23.32 -6.01 3.96
N PRO A 478 -23.90 -7.15 4.39
CA PRO A 478 -23.48 -8.48 3.94
C PRO A 478 -23.88 -8.82 2.50
N SER A 479 -24.93 -8.20 1.96
CA SER A 479 -25.36 -8.42 0.57
C SER A 479 -25.56 -7.08 -0.12
N GLN A 480 -24.55 -6.69 -0.89
CA GLN A 480 -24.53 -5.46 -1.68
C GLN A 480 -24.60 -5.83 -3.17
N PRO A 481 -25.27 -5.02 -4.03
CA PRO A 481 -25.16 -5.17 -5.48
C PRO A 481 -23.74 -4.82 -5.94
N ASN A 482 -23.49 -4.77 -7.25
CA ASN A 482 -22.24 -4.19 -7.73
C ASN A 482 -22.14 -2.72 -7.25
N GLN A 483 -20.95 -2.29 -6.89
CA GLN A 483 -20.70 -0.97 -6.32
C GLN A 483 -19.48 -0.33 -6.98
N CYS A 484 -19.45 1.00 -7.02
CA CYS A 484 -18.35 1.82 -7.50
C CYS A 484 -18.08 2.91 -6.46
N ALA A 485 -17.16 2.61 -5.55
CA ALA A 485 -16.87 3.44 -4.38
C ALA A 485 -15.64 4.32 -4.62
N VAL A 486 -15.64 5.49 -4.00
CA VAL A 486 -14.47 6.37 -3.94
C VAL A 486 -13.44 5.76 -3.00
N THR A 487 -12.20 5.72 -3.46
CA THR A 487 -11.06 5.11 -2.80
C THR A 487 -10.05 6.20 -2.48
N PRO A 488 -9.65 6.40 -1.21
CA PRO A 488 -8.68 7.43 -0.88
C PRO A 488 -7.30 7.11 -1.47
N LEU A 489 -6.58 8.15 -1.92
CA LEU A 489 -5.20 8.03 -2.40
C LEU A 489 -4.24 7.60 -1.27
N LEU A 490 -4.48 8.14 -0.07
CA LEU A 490 -3.88 7.71 1.19
C LEU A 490 -4.95 7.00 2.04
N PRO A 491 -4.92 5.65 2.10
CA PRO A 491 -5.85 4.86 2.90
C PRO A 491 -5.88 5.35 4.34
N PRO A 492 -7.07 5.46 4.96
CA PRO A 492 -7.14 5.52 6.42
C PRO A 492 -6.31 4.37 7.02
N ALA A 493 -5.69 4.56 8.18
CA ALA A 493 -5.23 3.46 9.01
C ALA A 493 -6.45 2.69 9.57
N TRP A 494 -6.29 1.75 10.51
CA TRP A 494 -7.46 1.04 11.08
C TRP A 494 -8.19 1.81 12.17
N TRP A 495 -7.71 3.00 12.49
CA TRP A 495 -8.17 3.82 13.61
C TRP A 495 -8.53 5.25 13.17
N ASP A 496 -8.60 5.49 11.85
CA ASP A 496 -8.73 6.82 11.25
C ASP A 496 -10.17 7.06 10.74
N GLY A 497 -11.21 6.46 11.34
CA GLY A 497 -12.58 6.87 10.97
C GLY A 497 -13.73 5.89 11.18
N LEU A 498 -14.90 6.43 10.91
CA LEU A 498 -16.19 5.75 10.98
C LEU A 498 -16.23 4.55 10.02
N TRP A 499 -16.91 3.49 10.43
CA TRP A 499 -17.12 2.25 9.65
C TRP A 499 -15.89 1.36 9.44
N GLN A 500 -14.73 1.72 9.96
CA GLN A 500 -13.50 0.92 9.91
C GLN A 500 -13.54 -0.20 10.96
N SER A 501 -14.53 -1.10 10.84
CA SER A 501 -14.61 -2.29 11.69
C SER A 501 -13.75 -3.40 11.04
N PRO A 502 -12.52 -3.63 11.52
CA PRO A 502 -11.63 -4.63 10.95
C PRO A 502 -12.17 -6.05 11.17
N ILE A 503 -11.72 -6.95 10.32
CA ILE A 503 -11.94 -8.38 10.50
C ILE A 503 -11.07 -8.95 11.64
N PRO A 504 -11.46 -10.09 12.27
CA PRO A 504 -10.76 -10.64 13.44
C PRO A 504 -9.26 -10.86 13.23
N ARG A 505 -8.84 -11.23 12.01
CA ARG A 505 -7.43 -11.40 11.66
C ARG A 505 -6.64 -10.10 11.82
N ASP A 506 -7.21 -8.98 11.39
CA ASP A 506 -6.53 -7.68 11.42
C ASP A 506 -6.53 -7.12 12.85
N VAL A 507 -7.60 -7.37 13.63
CA VAL A 507 -7.64 -7.10 15.09
C VAL A 507 -6.51 -7.82 15.80
N LYS A 508 -6.43 -9.15 15.67
CA LYS A 508 -5.36 -9.95 16.27
C LYS A 508 -3.96 -9.45 15.87
N ARG A 509 -3.84 -8.95 14.65
CA ARG A 509 -2.57 -8.42 14.18
C ARG A 509 -2.21 -7.10 14.85
N MET A 510 -3.17 -6.19 15.05
CA MET A 510 -3.00 -4.93 15.78
C MET A 510 -2.70 -5.15 17.26
N GLU A 511 -3.34 -6.13 17.90
CA GLU A 511 -3.08 -6.52 19.29
C GLU A 511 -1.60 -6.90 19.50
N ASN A 512 -0.95 -7.52 18.51
CA ASN A 512 0.48 -7.83 18.60
C ASN A 512 1.38 -6.57 18.66
N TYR A 513 0.88 -5.40 18.25
CA TYR A 513 1.57 -4.11 18.38
C TYR A 513 1.12 -3.35 19.64
N GLY A 514 0.27 -3.95 20.49
CA GLY A 514 -0.31 -3.33 21.68
C GLY A 514 -1.52 -2.45 21.41
N VAL A 515 -2.09 -2.51 20.19
CA VAL A 515 -3.25 -1.72 19.81
C VAL A 515 -4.50 -2.56 20.02
N HIS A 516 -5.26 -2.21 21.06
CA HIS A 516 -6.59 -2.77 21.30
C HIS A 516 -7.65 -1.84 20.72
N LEU A 517 -8.64 -2.44 20.04
CA LEU A 517 -9.73 -1.70 19.44
C LEU A 517 -11.05 -2.04 20.13
N THR A 518 -11.91 -1.05 20.30
CA THR A 518 -13.32 -1.29 20.66
C THR A 518 -14.06 -1.98 19.50
N SER A 519 -15.29 -2.45 19.75
CA SER A 519 -16.17 -2.99 18.71
C SER A 519 -16.42 -2.03 17.54
N PHE A 520 -16.24 -0.73 17.76
CA PHE A 520 -16.40 0.33 16.76
C PHE A 520 -15.09 0.77 16.10
N GLY A 521 -13.95 0.13 16.42
CA GLY A 521 -12.66 0.41 15.80
C GLY A 521 -11.86 1.54 16.44
N THR A 522 -12.26 2.03 17.63
CA THR A 522 -11.51 3.07 18.35
C THR A 522 -10.38 2.46 19.17
N VAL A 523 -9.22 3.12 19.22
CA VAL A 523 -8.04 2.65 19.95
C VAL A 523 -8.19 2.92 21.46
N ASP A 524 -7.82 1.93 22.28
CA ASP A 524 -7.59 2.10 23.71
C ASP A 524 -6.14 2.62 23.94
N GLU A 525 -6.03 3.93 24.20
CA GLU A 525 -4.75 4.61 24.39
C GLU A 525 -4.06 4.22 25.72
N ASP A 526 -4.82 3.87 26.77
CA ASP A 526 -4.27 3.46 28.06
C ASP A 526 -3.65 2.07 27.97
N SER A 527 -4.30 1.17 27.24
CA SER A 527 -3.74 -0.13 26.92
C SER A 527 -2.48 0.00 26.07
N LEU A 528 -2.47 0.89 25.07
CA LEU A 528 -1.27 1.11 24.24
C LEU A 528 -0.11 1.67 25.07
N ARG A 529 -0.38 2.62 25.97
CA ARG A 529 0.62 3.17 26.89
C ARG A 529 1.19 2.09 27.80
N SER A 530 0.33 1.26 28.39
CA SER A 530 0.71 0.15 29.26
C SER A 530 1.59 -0.86 28.51
N PHE A 531 1.22 -1.21 27.28
CA PHE A 531 2.02 -2.06 26.40
C PHE A 531 3.41 -1.47 26.15
N CYS A 532 3.50 -0.19 25.78
CA CYS A 532 4.78 0.44 25.50
C CYS A 532 5.66 0.58 26.74
N ASN A 533 5.09 0.80 27.93
CA ASN A 533 5.82 0.82 29.20
C ASN A 533 6.38 -0.56 29.58
N ALA A 534 5.64 -1.63 29.31
CA ALA A 534 6.07 -3.01 29.57
C ALA A 534 7.04 -3.56 28.51
N LYS A 535 7.06 -2.96 27.32
CA LYS A 535 7.85 -3.44 26.18
C LYS A 535 9.35 -3.22 26.42
N LYS A 536 10.13 -4.29 26.25
CA LYS A 536 11.59 -4.19 26.20
C LYS A 536 12.04 -3.41 24.98
N ASN A 537 12.92 -2.44 25.18
CA ASN A 537 13.50 -1.66 24.08
C ASN A 537 14.40 -2.57 23.23
N VAL A 538 13.97 -2.87 21.99
CA VAL A 538 14.75 -3.68 21.05
C VAL A 538 15.59 -2.76 20.18
N LEU A 539 16.91 -2.85 20.34
CA LEU A 539 17.88 -2.12 19.51
C LEU A 539 18.65 -3.09 18.62
N ARG A 540 18.45 -2.97 17.30
CA ARG A 540 19.24 -3.69 16.31
C ARG A 540 20.08 -2.71 15.50
N THR A 541 21.39 -2.92 15.48
CA THR A 541 22.32 -2.05 14.74
C THR A 541 23.29 -2.84 13.88
N ILE A 542 23.71 -2.23 12.76
CA ILE A 542 24.75 -2.73 11.88
C ILE A 542 25.84 -1.64 11.76
N PRO A 543 27.08 -1.90 12.22
CA PRO A 543 28.20 -1.01 11.97
C PRO A 543 28.68 -1.16 10.52
N PHE A 544 29.15 -0.06 9.92
CA PHE A 544 29.82 -0.11 8.63
C PHE A 544 31.33 -0.04 8.79
N ILE A 545 32.03 -0.91 8.05
CA ILE A 545 33.46 -0.77 7.84
C ILE A 545 33.67 0.34 6.81
N LEU A 546 34.35 1.40 7.25
CA LEU A 546 34.76 2.53 6.45
C LEU A 546 36.19 2.28 5.98
#